data_AF-A0AAW5UJV6-F1
#
_entry.id   AF-A0AAW5UJV6-F1
#
_cell.length_a   1.000
_cell.length_b   1.000
_cell.length_c   1.000
_cell.angle_alpha   90.00
_cell.angle_beta   90.00
_cell.angle_gamma   90.00
#
_symmetry.space_group_name_H-M   'P 1'
#
loop_
_entity.id
_entity.type
_entity.pdbx_description
1 polymer ?
#
loop_
_entity_poly.entity_id
_entity_poly.type
_entity_poly.pdbx_seq_one_letter_code
_entity_poly.pdbx_strand_id
1 'polypeptide(L)'
;MMNISTFINMASKIPSPGQLEGLVTFMKEDEKLRFFTESYRKTGNKSYKHDAPLFAVACIFEGGKGKDNIRSLTHLSLVDFDHITEKPDDGTLHSLKERICHDAHTLLCYVTMSGNGLRIIYRYEGECQAHDEG
;
A
#
# COMPACT_ATOMS: atom_id res chain seq x y z
N MET A 1 7.77 -7.95 -14.28
CA MET A 1 7.94 -7.70 -12.84
C MET A 1 7.55 -6.26 -12.57
N MET A 2 6.67 -6.02 -11.59
CA MET A 2 6.12 -4.68 -11.34
C MET A 2 6.97 -3.96 -10.29
N ASN A 3 7.78 -2.99 -10.74
CA ASN A 3 8.64 -2.20 -9.86
C ASN A 3 7.82 -1.18 -9.08
N ILE A 4 8.21 -0.95 -7.83
CA ILE A 4 7.61 0.03 -6.92
C ILE A 4 8.73 0.72 -6.12
N SER A 5 8.42 1.83 -5.47
CA SER A 5 9.33 2.45 -4.50
C SER A 5 8.95 2.05 -3.08
N THR A 6 9.94 1.68 -2.27
CA THR A 6 9.77 1.36 -0.85
C THR A 6 10.50 2.37 0.02
N PHE A 7 10.06 2.49 1.28
CA PHE A 7 10.64 3.39 2.26
C PHE A 7 10.70 2.69 3.62
N ILE A 8 11.78 2.94 4.36
CA ILE A 8 12.01 2.30 5.66
C ILE A 8 10.89 2.61 6.65
N ASN A 9 10.36 3.84 6.64
CA ASN A 9 9.27 4.33 7.49
C ASN A 9 8.75 5.70 7.01
N MET A 10 7.80 6.30 7.75
CA MET A 10 7.18 7.59 7.40
C MET A 10 8.14 8.77 7.34
N ALA A 11 9.19 8.76 8.17
CA ALA A 11 10.19 9.81 8.20
C ALA A 11 11.19 9.71 7.05
N SER A 12 11.36 8.52 6.45
CA SER A 12 12.28 8.35 5.32
C SER A 12 11.92 9.26 4.16
N LYS A 13 12.96 9.84 3.55
CA LYS A 13 12.86 10.64 2.32
C LYS A 13 13.46 9.92 1.12
N ILE A 14 14.36 8.97 1.37
CA ILE A 14 15.11 8.28 0.32
C ILE A 14 14.34 7.01 -0.05
N PRO A 15 13.93 6.86 -1.33
CA PRO A 15 13.29 5.64 -1.79
C PRO A 15 14.34 4.52 -1.94
N SER A 16 13.88 3.29 -1.75
CA SER A 16 14.59 2.08 -2.15
C SER A 16 13.82 1.39 -3.28
N PRO A 17 14.51 0.71 -4.22
CA PRO A 17 13.84 -0.08 -5.23
C PRO A 17 13.12 -1.27 -4.58
N GLY A 18 11.93 -1.59 -5.06
CA GLY A 18 11.17 -2.74 -4.64
C GLY A 18 10.35 -3.34 -5.78
N GLN A 19 9.72 -4.47 -5.50
CA GLN A 19 8.87 -5.19 -6.44
C GLN A 19 7.57 -5.56 -5.75
N LEU A 20 6.45 -5.52 -6.48
CA LEU A 20 5.14 -5.82 -5.92
C LEU A 20 5.08 -7.25 -5.35
N GLU A 21 5.67 -8.22 -6.04
CA GLU A 21 5.74 -9.61 -5.58
C GLU A 21 6.57 -9.72 -4.29
N GLY A 22 7.69 -9.01 -4.22
CA GLY A 22 8.53 -8.93 -3.01
C GLY A 22 7.82 -8.27 -1.83
N LEU A 23 6.98 -7.27 -2.09
CA LEU A 23 6.12 -6.66 -1.07
C LEU A 23 5.12 -7.67 -0.51
N VAL A 24 4.51 -8.51 -1.35
CA VAL A 24 3.57 -9.55 -0.89
C VAL A 24 4.26 -10.56 0.02
N THR A 25 5.47 -11.02 -0.34
CA THR A 25 6.27 -11.90 0.52
C THR A 25 6.61 -11.22 1.84
N PHE A 26 7.12 -9.99 1.78
CA PHE A 26 7.43 -9.18 2.97
C PHE A 26 6.21 -9.05 3.91
N MET A 27 5.04 -8.75 3.36
CA MET A 27 3.82 -8.59 4.15
C MET A 27 3.35 -9.89 4.84
N LYS A 28 3.71 -11.05 4.30
CA LYS A 28 3.35 -12.36 4.86
C LYS A 28 4.35 -12.85 5.90
N GLU A 29 5.62 -12.51 5.73
CA GLU A 29 6.72 -13.18 6.45
C GLU A 29 7.43 -12.27 7.46
N ASP A 30 7.40 -10.95 7.28
CA ASP A 30 8.19 -10.03 8.11
C ASP A 30 7.67 -9.94 9.55
N GLU A 31 8.51 -10.37 10.49
CA GLU A 31 8.15 -10.45 11.91
C GLU A 31 7.98 -9.07 12.54
N LYS A 32 8.72 -8.07 12.06
CA LYS A 32 8.66 -6.71 12.59
C LYS A 32 7.35 -6.03 12.17
N LEU A 33 6.93 -6.20 10.93
CA LEU A 33 5.64 -5.74 10.44
C LEU A 33 4.48 -6.45 11.16
N ARG A 34 4.59 -7.76 11.38
CA ARG A 34 3.63 -8.52 12.19
C ARG A 34 3.52 -7.92 13.60
N PHE A 35 4.65 -7.69 14.27
CA PHE A 35 4.71 -7.07 15.58
C PHE A 35 4.07 -5.68 15.59
N PHE A 36 4.38 -4.81 14.63
CA PHE A 36 3.78 -3.48 14.53
C PHE A 36 2.27 -3.53 14.32
N THR A 37 1.81 -4.45 13.47
CA THR A 37 0.38 -4.62 13.18
C THR A 37 -0.39 -5.07 14.41
N GLU A 38 0.09 -6.11 15.09
CA GLU A 38 -0.55 -6.62 16.31
C GLU A 38 -0.51 -5.59 17.45
N SER A 39 0.63 -4.91 17.62
CA SER A 39 0.80 -3.91 18.67
C SER A 39 -0.11 -2.71 18.46
N TYR A 40 -0.28 -2.25 17.21
CA TYR A 40 -1.25 -1.20 16.89
C TYR A 40 -2.67 -1.63 17.16
N ARG A 41 -3.08 -2.85 16.76
CA ARG A 41 -4.44 -3.35 17.02
C ARG A 41 -4.75 -3.45 18.50
N LYS A 42 -3.76 -3.80 19.33
CA LYS A 42 -3.91 -3.89 20.79
C LYS A 42 -3.96 -2.52 21.49
N THR A 43 -3.20 -1.53 21.00
CA THR A 43 -2.94 -0.29 21.75
C THR A 43 -3.50 0.98 21.11
N GLY A 44 -3.79 0.96 19.81
CA GLY A 44 -4.11 2.15 19.01
C GLY A 44 -2.93 3.13 18.82
N ASN A 45 -1.72 2.80 19.29
CA ASN A 45 -0.59 3.72 19.27
C ASN A 45 -0.06 3.96 17.85
N LYS A 46 -0.20 5.19 17.36
CA LYS A 46 0.19 5.59 16.00
C LYS A 46 1.69 5.52 15.73
N SER A 47 2.56 5.40 16.74
CA SER A 47 4.01 5.22 16.52
C SER A 47 4.30 3.96 15.70
N TYR A 48 3.56 2.87 15.90
CA TYR A 48 3.71 1.65 15.10
C TYR A 48 3.39 1.87 13.62
N LYS A 49 2.44 2.76 13.29
CA LYS A 49 2.14 3.13 11.89
C LYS A 49 3.27 3.99 11.32
N HIS A 50 3.81 4.88 12.15
CA HIS A 50 4.88 5.78 11.75
C HIS A 50 6.18 5.01 11.45
N ASP A 51 6.48 3.98 12.24
CA ASP A 51 7.73 3.21 12.17
C ASP A 51 7.66 2.01 11.21
N ALA A 52 6.46 1.63 10.77
CA ALA A 52 6.27 0.58 9.78
C ALA A 52 6.78 1.00 8.39
N PRO A 53 7.35 0.06 7.61
CA PRO A 53 7.73 0.32 6.22
C PRO A 53 6.55 0.74 5.34
N LEU A 54 6.88 1.51 4.31
CA LEU A 54 5.91 2.06 3.37
C LEU A 54 6.34 1.73 1.95
N PHE A 55 5.39 1.90 1.04
CA PHE A 55 5.65 1.79 -0.38
C PHE A 55 4.76 2.77 -1.14
N ALA A 56 5.22 3.17 -2.33
CA ALA A 56 4.46 3.88 -3.31
C ALA A 56 4.36 3.02 -4.57
N VAL A 57 3.13 2.75 -5.01
CA VAL A 57 2.92 1.92 -6.21
C VAL A 57 2.72 2.74 -7.45
N ALA A 58 2.21 3.97 -7.39
CA ALA A 58 1.78 4.72 -8.58
C ALA A 58 2.94 5.29 -9.41
N CYS A 59 4.06 5.57 -8.75
CA CYS A 59 5.23 6.15 -9.37
C CYS A 59 6.53 5.60 -8.78
N ILE A 60 7.57 5.65 -9.59
CA ILE A 60 8.95 5.41 -9.17
C ILE A 60 9.56 6.74 -8.76
N PHE A 61 10.13 6.75 -7.55
CA PHE A 61 10.84 7.88 -6.97
C PHE A 61 12.36 7.68 -7.04
N GLU A 62 13.10 8.78 -7.19
CA GLU A 62 14.56 8.80 -7.10
C GLU A 62 15.05 10.04 -6.36
N GLY A 63 15.94 9.88 -5.39
CA GLY A 63 16.54 10.98 -4.62
C GLY A 63 15.65 11.60 -3.53
N GLY A 64 14.32 11.43 -3.61
CA GLY A 64 13.37 11.98 -2.64
C GLY A 64 11.96 11.40 -2.77
N LYS A 65 11.03 11.85 -1.92
CA LYS A 65 9.61 11.42 -1.91
C LYS A 65 8.60 12.47 -2.42
N GLY A 66 9.09 13.63 -2.86
CA GLY A 66 8.25 14.73 -3.36
C GLY A 66 8.00 14.64 -4.87
N LYS A 67 7.09 15.47 -5.39
CA LYS A 67 6.70 15.52 -6.82
C LYS A 67 7.90 15.60 -7.76
N ASP A 68 8.89 16.45 -7.46
CA ASP A 68 10.09 16.66 -8.29
C ASP A 68 11.00 15.41 -8.38
N ASN A 69 10.76 14.42 -7.53
CA ASN A 69 11.52 13.17 -7.47
C ASN A 69 10.80 12.02 -8.19
N ILE A 70 9.62 12.26 -8.77
CA ILE A 70 8.94 11.28 -9.61
C ILE A 70 9.72 11.13 -10.92
N ARG A 71 9.97 9.88 -11.32
CA ARG A 71 10.72 9.54 -12.55
C ARG A 71 9.87 8.86 -13.60
N SER A 72 8.90 8.07 -13.17
CA SER A 72 7.99 7.37 -14.06
C SER A 72 6.74 6.94 -13.31
N LEU A 73 5.67 6.74 -14.06
CA LEU A 73 4.47 6.07 -13.59
C LEU A 73 4.61 4.57 -13.77
N THR A 74 3.94 3.80 -12.94
CA THR A 74 3.97 2.33 -12.98
C THR A 74 2.75 1.70 -13.65
N HIS A 75 1.75 2.52 -14.03
CA HIS A 75 0.40 2.10 -14.40
C HIS A 75 -0.35 1.32 -13.31
N LEU A 76 0.10 1.46 -12.06
CA LEU A 76 -0.58 0.96 -10.88
C LEU A 76 -1.22 2.12 -10.14
N SER A 77 -2.30 1.83 -9.44
CA SER A 77 -2.88 2.74 -8.47
C SER A 77 -3.23 1.98 -7.19
N LEU A 78 -3.45 2.75 -6.14
CA LEU A 78 -3.80 2.25 -4.83
C LEU A 78 -5.01 3.00 -4.32
N VAL A 79 -6.00 2.26 -3.85
CA VAL A 79 -7.14 2.83 -3.12
C VAL A 79 -7.12 2.30 -1.70
N ASP A 80 -7.36 3.21 -0.76
CA ASP A 80 -7.39 2.93 0.67
C ASP A 80 -8.81 3.21 1.17
N PHE A 81 -9.51 2.16 1.59
CA PHE A 81 -10.85 2.23 2.15
C PHE A 81 -10.76 2.04 3.65
N ASP A 82 -10.88 3.14 4.40
CA ASP A 82 -10.88 3.13 5.85
C ASP A 82 -12.30 2.92 6.41
N HIS A 83 -12.38 2.40 7.65
CA HIS A 83 -13.62 2.32 8.44
C HIS A 83 -14.80 1.62 7.73
N ILE A 84 -14.53 0.53 7.01
CA ILE A 84 -15.57 -0.26 6.32
C ILE A 84 -16.51 -0.95 7.32
N THR A 85 -15.97 -1.39 8.46
CA THR A 85 -16.77 -1.99 9.55
C THR A 85 -16.29 -1.51 10.90
N GLU A 86 -17.22 -1.33 11.84
CA GLU A 86 -16.93 -1.12 13.26
C GLU A 86 -16.67 -2.45 14.00
N LYS A 87 -16.99 -3.59 13.36
CA LYS A 87 -16.88 -4.94 13.90
C LYS A 87 -16.00 -5.80 12.97
N PRO A 88 -14.68 -5.88 13.20
CA PRO A 88 -13.75 -6.59 12.32
C PRO A 88 -14.13 -8.04 11.97
N ASP A 89 -14.87 -8.72 12.85
CA ASP A 89 -15.23 -10.14 12.72
C ASP A 89 -16.65 -10.40 12.19
N ASP A 90 -17.37 -9.39 11.69
CA ASP A 90 -18.73 -9.53 11.17
C ASP A 90 -18.81 -10.16 9.76
N GLY A 91 -17.67 -10.50 9.17
CA GLY A 91 -17.55 -11.08 7.83
C GLY A 91 -17.57 -10.08 6.68
N THR A 92 -17.87 -8.80 6.92
CA THR A 92 -18.00 -7.76 5.87
C THR A 92 -16.71 -7.60 5.07
N LEU A 93 -15.57 -7.47 5.76
CA LEU A 93 -14.26 -7.35 5.11
C LEU A 93 -13.91 -8.59 4.29
N HIS A 94 -14.29 -9.78 4.76
CA HIS A 94 -14.02 -11.03 4.07
C HIS A 94 -14.80 -11.10 2.75
N SER A 95 -16.11 -10.87 2.79
CA SER A 95 -16.97 -10.90 1.60
C SER A 95 -16.59 -9.81 0.58
N LEU A 96 -16.24 -8.60 1.02
CA LEU A 96 -15.78 -7.55 0.11
C LEU A 96 -14.44 -7.90 -0.52
N LYS A 97 -13.46 -8.34 0.29
CA LYS A 97 -12.16 -8.76 -0.20
C LYS A 97 -12.29 -9.88 -1.24
N GLU A 98 -13.14 -10.87 -1.00
CA GLU A 98 -13.39 -11.96 -1.96
C GLU A 98 -13.88 -11.41 -3.30
N ARG A 99 -14.90 -10.54 -3.30
CA ARG A 99 -15.41 -9.92 -4.53
C ARG A 99 -14.36 -9.10 -5.26
N ILE A 100 -13.58 -8.30 -4.53
CA ILE A 100 -12.52 -7.45 -5.11
C ILE A 100 -11.40 -8.29 -5.72
N CYS A 101 -11.01 -9.40 -5.07
CA CYS A 101 -9.98 -10.31 -5.60
C CYS A 101 -10.40 -11.01 -6.90
N HIS A 102 -11.70 -11.09 -7.20
CA HIS A 102 -12.20 -11.64 -8.48
C HIS A 102 -12.27 -10.59 -9.61
N ASP A 103 -12.03 -9.31 -9.31
CA ASP A 103 -11.95 -8.28 -10.35
C ASP A 103 -10.66 -8.43 -11.17
N ALA A 104 -10.77 -8.33 -12.50
CA ALA A 104 -9.66 -8.54 -13.43
C ALA A 104 -8.51 -7.52 -13.26
N HIS A 105 -8.79 -6.32 -12.73
CA HIS A 105 -7.80 -5.26 -12.55
C HIS A 105 -7.10 -5.33 -11.20
N THR A 106 -7.67 -6.05 -10.22
CA THR A 106 -7.10 -6.19 -8.88
C THR A 106 -5.82 -7.03 -8.94
N LEU A 107 -4.73 -6.47 -8.39
CA LEU A 107 -3.47 -7.18 -8.20
C LEU A 107 -3.29 -7.69 -6.78
N LEU A 108 -3.69 -6.87 -5.80
CA LEU A 108 -3.57 -7.19 -4.38
C LEU A 108 -4.67 -6.51 -3.60
N CYS A 109 -5.35 -7.24 -2.72
CA CYS A 109 -6.30 -6.70 -1.76
C CYS A 109 -5.98 -7.25 -0.36
N TYR A 110 -5.83 -6.38 0.62
CA TYR A 110 -5.51 -6.78 1.99
C TYR A 110 -6.19 -5.90 3.04
N VAL A 111 -6.35 -6.45 4.24
CA VAL A 111 -6.93 -5.74 5.38
C VAL A 111 -5.87 -4.80 5.94
N THR A 112 -6.25 -3.54 6.16
CA THR A 112 -5.30 -2.53 6.67
C THR A 112 -4.84 -2.85 8.09
N MET A 113 -3.80 -2.15 8.53
CA MET A 113 -3.19 -2.37 9.84
C MET A 113 -4.19 -2.20 11.00
N SER A 114 -5.17 -1.29 10.87
CA SER A 114 -6.25 -1.10 11.85
C SER A 114 -7.23 -2.26 11.92
N GLY A 115 -7.27 -3.15 10.93
CA GLY A 115 -8.15 -4.31 10.93
C GLY A 115 -9.57 -4.01 10.48
N ASN A 116 -9.90 -2.77 10.14
CA ASN A 116 -11.27 -2.33 9.81
C ASN A 116 -11.41 -1.73 8.40
N GLY A 117 -10.36 -1.78 7.59
CA GLY A 117 -10.35 -1.25 6.23
C GLY A 117 -9.72 -2.22 5.24
N LEU A 118 -9.83 -1.89 3.95
CA LEU A 118 -9.21 -2.62 2.86
C LEU A 118 -8.31 -1.68 2.06
N ARG A 119 -7.16 -2.19 1.64
CA ARG A 119 -6.28 -1.52 0.69
C ARG A 119 -6.09 -2.39 -0.53
N ILE A 120 -6.24 -1.76 -1.70
CA ILE A 120 -6.30 -2.45 -2.98
C ILE A 120 -5.30 -1.81 -3.93
N ILE A 121 -4.47 -2.63 -4.55
CA ILE A 121 -3.59 -2.25 -5.64
C ILE A 121 -4.19 -2.82 -6.91
N TYR A 122 -4.35 -1.98 -7.92
CA TYR A 122 -4.96 -2.33 -9.20
C TYR A 122 -4.19 -1.74 -10.37
N ARG A 123 -4.33 -2.36 -11.55
CA ARG A 123 -3.85 -1.81 -12.82
C ARG A 123 -4.91 -0.91 -13.43
N TYR A 124 -4.48 0.19 -14.03
CA TYR A 124 -5.35 1.00 -14.88
C TYR A 124 -4.78 1.08 -16.29
N GLU A 125 -5.68 1.16 -17.26
CA GLU A 125 -5.35 1.41 -18.66
C GLU A 125 -5.50 2.92 -18.90
N GLY A 126 -4.42 3.56 -19.34
CA GLY A 126 -4.42 4.99 -19.62
C GLY A 126 -3.00 5.53 -19.78
N GLU A 127 -2.80 6.30 -20.86
CA GLU A 127 -1.65 7.17 -20.99
C GLU A 127 -1.92 8.42 -20.13
N CYS A 128 -1.16 8.62 -19.06
CA CYS A 128 -1.10 9.94 -18.44
C CYS A 128 -0.34 10.85 -19.40
N GLN A 129 -1.08 11.65 -20.18
CA GLN A 129 -0.49 12.86 -20.73
C GLN A 129 -0.09 13.72 -19.54
N ALA A 130 1.22 13.84 -19.30
CA ALA A 130 1.71 14.87 -18.40
C ALA A 130 1.14 16.20 -18.94
N HIS A 131 0.25 16.82 -18.17
CA HIS A 131 -0.12 18.19 -18.44
C HIS A 131 1.15 19.01 -18.27
N ASP A 132 1.77 19.37 -19.40
CA ASP A 132 2.72 20.47 -19.48
C ASP A 132 1.94 21.74 -19.08
N GLU A 133 2.01 22.09 -17.80
CA GLU A 133 1.68 23.44 -17.37
C GLU A 133 2.86 24.34 -17.80
N GLY A 134 2.62 25.11 -18.86
CA GLY A 134 3.54 26.14 -19.38
C GLY A 134 3.67 27.36 -18.50
#